data_AF-M2BFB4-F1
#
_entry.id   AF-M2BFB4-F1
#
_cell.length_a   1.000
_cell.length_b   1.000
_cell.length_c   1.000
_cell.angle_alpha   90.00
_cell.angle_beta   90.00
_cell.angle_gamma   90.00
#
_symmetry.space_group_name_H-M   'P 1'
#
loop_
_entity.id
_entity.type
_entity.pdbx_description
1 polymer ?
#
loop_
_entity_poly.entity_id
_entity_poly.type
_entity_poly.pdbx_seq_one_letter_code
_entity_poly.pdbx_strand_id
1 'polypeptide(L)' 'MLETVKGYYNGTQIVLDSPVKLRQGQEVVITYRVFKSNLRQTSKINLIKSLVGAIPYTGKSLDDYRKERLKKYESPN' A
#
# COMPACT_ATOMS: atom_id res chain seq x y z
N MET A 1 32.52 25.96 1.48
CA MET A 1 31.14 25.73 1.97
C MET A 1 30.67 24.43 1.34
N LEU A 2 30.22 23.45 2.14
CA LEU A 2 29.66 22.20 1.61
C LEU A 2 28.33 22.52 0.90
N GLU A 3 28.18 22.08 -0.34
CA GLU A 3 26.95 22.25 -1.11
C GLU A 3 26.08 21.01 -0.89
N THR A 4 24.91 21.19 -0.26
CA THR A 4 23.96 20.12 0.00
C THR A 4 22.79 20.26 -0.95
N VAL A 5 22.48 19.18 -1.69
CA VAL A 5 21.31 19.14 -2.57
C VAL A 5 20.38 18.01 -2.13
N LYS A 6 19.07 18.24 -2.31
CA LYS A 6 18.06 17.21 -2.13
C LYS A 6 17.83 16.47 -3.44
N GLY A 7 17.28 15.27 -3.31
CA GLY A 7 16.96 14.41 -4.42
C GLY A 7 16.20 13.18 -3.95
N TYR A 8 15.87 12.31 -4.89
CA TYR A 8 15.16 11.08 -4.63
C TYR A 8 15.82 9.89 -5.35
N TYR A 9 15.63 8.70 -4.79
CA TYR A 9 16.05 7.46 -5.42
C TYR A 9 14.92 6.91 -6.28
N ASN A 10 15.16 6.70 -7.57
CA ASN A 10 14.14 6.20 -8.50
C ASN A 10 14.15 4.66 -8.68
N GLY A 11 15.01 3.94 -7.96
CA GLY A 11 15.18 2.49 -8.11
C GLY A 11 16.51 2.08 -8.75
N THR A 12 17.17 2.99 -9.46
CA THR A 12 18.47 2.73 -10.13
C THR A 12 19.50 3.81 -9.81
N GLN A 13 19.07 5.07 -9.73
CA GLN A 13 19.94 6.22 -9.53
C GLN A 13 19.31 7.25 -8.59
N ILE A 14 20.17 8.10 -8.02
CA ILE A 14 19.76 9.27 -7.27
C ILE A 14 19.59 10.41 -8.27
N VAL A 15 18.39 10.96 -8.34
CA VAL A 15 18.07 12.14 -9.15
C VAL A 15 18.09 13.35 -8.22
N LEU A 16 18.88 14.36 -8.55
CA LEU A 16 19.02 15.59 -7.77
C LEU A 16 17.95 16.59 -8.21
N ASP A 17 17.34 17.29 -7.25
CA ASP A 17 16.27 18.27 -7.52
C ASP A 17 16.81 19.52 -8.21
N SER A 18 18.10 19.82 -7.99
CA SER A 18 18.81 20.94 -8.61
C SER A 18 20.09 20.46 -9.28
N PRO A 19 20.50 21.09 -10.40
CA PRO A 19 21.76 20.74 -11.05
C PRO A 19 22.94 21.10 -10.16
N VAL A 20 23.79 20.11 -9.87
CA VAL A 20 25.04 20.28 -9.12
C VAL A 20 26.23 20.04 -10.04
N LYS A 21 27.20 20.95 -10.03
CA LYS A 21 28.43 20.82 -10.82
C LYS A 21 29.45 19.97 -10.05
N LEU A 22 29.40 18.67 -10.24
CA LEU A 22 30.39 17.74 -9.69
C LEU A 22 31.58 17.62 -10.63
N ARG A 23 32.79 17.57 -10.06
CA ARG A 23 34.02 17.28 -10.82
C ARG A 23 34.39 15.81 -10.69
N GLN A 24 35.08 15.27 -11.69
CA GLN A 24 35.59 13.91 -11.62
C GLN A 24 36.59 13.78 -10.46
N GLY A 25 36.45 12.72 -9.66
CA GLY A 25 37.27 12.48 -8.47
C GLY A 25 36.85 13.24 -7.21
N GLN A 26 35.77 14.03 -7.26
CA GLN A 26 35.24 14.73 -6.10
C GLN A 26 34.53 13.75 -5.15
N GLU A 27 34.85 13.85 -3.86
CA GLU A 27 34.18 13.07 -2.82
C GLU A 27 32.75 13.57 -2.60
N VAL A 28 31.80 12.64 -2.51
CA VAL A 28 30.38 12.93 -2.33
C VAL A 28 29.85 12.10 -1.16
N VAL A 29 29.20 12.77 -0.22
CA VAL A 29 28.55 12.12 0.93
C VAL A 29 27.04 12.06 0.66
N ILE A 30 26.47 10.86 0.69
CA ILE A 30 25.03 10.64 0.50
C ILE A 30 24.41 10.29 1.83
N THR A 31 23.47 11.12 2.30
CA THR A 31 22.63 10.80 3.46
C THR A 31 21.24 10.46 2.98
N TYR A 32 20.77 9.26 3.29
CA TYR A 32 19.44 8.79 2.93
C TYR A 32 18.64 8.39 4.18
N ARG A 33 17.32 8.53 4.10
CA ARG A 33 16.39 8.09 5.14
C ARG A 33 15.55 6.95 4.60
N VAL A 34 15.66 5.77 5.21
CA VAL A 34 14.80 4.63 4.88
C VAL A 34 13.48 4.79 5.63
N PHE A 35 12.41 5.07 4.89
CA PHE A 35 11.06 5.00 5.44
C PHE A 35 10.61 3.54 5.41
N LYS A 36 10.17 3.00 6.56
CA LYS A 36 9.42 1.74 6.57
C LYS A 36 8.13 1.99 5.78
N SER A 37 8.04 1.45 4.57
CA SER A 37 6.81 1.50 3.82
C SER A 37 5.75 0.71 4.59
N ASN A 38 4.64 1.37 4.95
CA ASN A 38 3.44 0.70 5.46
C ASN A 38 2.73 -0.03 4.29
N LEU A 39 3.44 -0.90 3.57
CA LEU A 39 2.91 -1.74 2.48
C LEU A 39 1.73 -2.63 2.94
N ARG A 40 1.51 -2.76 4.26
CA ARG A 40 0.35 -3.44 4.84
C ARG A 40 -0.98 -2.68 4.67
N GLN A 41 -0.98 -1.40 4.34
CA GLN A 41 -2.24 -0.66 4.08
C GLN A 41 -2.79 -0.94 2.67
N THR A 42 -1.92 -1.02 1.66
CA THR A 42 -2.33 -1.26 0.27
C THR A 42 -2.89 -2.68 0.08
N SER A 43 -2.34 -3.68 0.78
CA SER A 43 -2.88 -5.06 0.73
C SER A 43 -4.27 -5.17 1.36
N LYS A 44 -4.54 -4.44 2.46
CA LYS A 44 -5.89 -4.38 3.06
C LYS A 44 -6.92 -3.72 2.15
N ILE A 45 -6.55 -2.64 1.46
CA ILE A 45 -7.45 -1.95 0.53
C ILE A 45 -7.81 -2.86 -0.65
N ASN A 46 -6.85 -3.61 -1.19
CA ASN A 46 -7.11 -4.56 -2.28
C ASN A 46 -7.93 -5.78 -1.82
N LEU A 47 -7.73 -6.25 -0.58
CA LEU A 47 -8.52 -7.32 0.01
C LEU A 47 -9.96 -6.89 0.28
N ILE A 48 -10.18 -5.66 0.76
CA ILE A 48 -11.52 -5.07 0.90
C ILE A 48 -12.18 -4.93 -0.47
N LYS A 49 -11.47 -4.42 -1.50
CA LYS A 49 -12.02 -4.34 -2.87
C LYS A 49 -12.37 -5.70 -3.47
N SER A 50 -11.62 -6.76 -3.16
CA SER A 50 -11.94 -8.14 -3.56
C SER A 50 -13.19 -8.70 -2.84
N LEU A 51 -13.45 -8.24 -1.61
CA LEU A 51 -14.66 -8.57 -0.85
C LEU A 51 -15.89 -7.75 -1.30
N VAL A 52 -15.70 -6.62 -1.98
CA VAL A 52 -16.77 -5.87 -2.67
C VAL A 52 -17.21 -6.68 -3.90
N GLY A 53 -18.07 -7.66 -3.68
CA GLY A 53 -18.60 -8.55 -4.73
C GLY A 53 -19.00 -9.94 -4.24
N ALA A 54 -18.64 -10.35 -3.02
CA ALA A 54 -18.84 -11.71 -2.54
C ALA A 54 -20.18 -11.99 -1.82
N ILE A 55 -21.13 -11.05 -1.84
CA ILE A 55 -22.54 -11.34 -1.52
C ILE A 55 -23.36 -10.68 -2.62
N PRO A 56 -24.04 -11.44 -3.51
CA PRO A 56 -24.98 -10.81 -4.44
C PRO A 56 -26.00 -10.05 -3.59
N TYR A 57 -26.09 -8.73 -3.79
CA TYR A 57 -27.03 -7.90 -3.06
C TYR A 57 -28.44 -8.24 -3.57
N THR A 58 -29.11 -9.20 -2.91
CA THR A 58 -30.44 -9.68 -3.27
C THR A 58 -31.57 -8.85 -2.63
N GLY A 59 -31.25 -7.69 -2.03
CA GLY A 59 -32.22 -6.86 -1.30
C GLY A 59 -32.59 -7.37 0.10
N LYS A 60 -31.97 -8.47 0.57
CA LYS A 60 -32.17 -9.04 1.90
C LYS A 60 -31.25 -8.39 2.94
N SER A 61 -31.75 -8.22 4.16
CA SER A 61 -30.93 -7.75 5.30
C SER A 61 -29.87 -8.80 5.68
N LEU A 62 -28.78 -8.37 6.31
CA LEU A 62 -27.76 -9.28 6.87
C LEU A 62 -28.37 -10.29 7.86
N ASP A 63 -29.41 -9.89 8.58
CA ASP A 63 -30.10 -10.77 9.52
C ASP A 63 -30.93 -11.85 8.83
N ASP A 64 -31.49 -11.56 7.65
CA ASP A 64 -32.22 -12.54 6.85
C ASP A 64 -31.28 -13.62 6.34
N TYR A 65 -30.09 -13.23 5.88
CA TYR A 65 -29.04 -14.17 5.48
C TYR A 65 -28.57 -15.03 6.64
N ARG A 66 -28.42 -14.46 7.84
CA ARG A 66 -28.07 -15.23 9.04
C ARG A 66 -29.15 -16.26 9.36
N LYS A 67 -30.43 -15.88 9.33
CA LYS A 67 -31.56 -16.79 9.58
C LYS A 67 -31.65 -17.91 8.55
N GLU A 68 -31.49 -17.62 7.26
CA GLU A 68 -31.48 -18.65 6.20
C GLU A 68 -30.35 -19.65 6.40
N ARG A 69 -29.15 -19.16 6.74
CA ARG A 69 -28.01 -20.04 7.01
C ARG A 69 -28.23 -20.87 8.27
N LEU A 70 -28.77 -20.30 9.35
CA LEU A 70 -29.11 -21.06 10.55
C LEU A 70 -30.13 -22.16 10.27
N LYS A 71 -31.22 -21.85 9.54
CA LYS A 71 -32.23 -22.84 9.15
C LYS A 71 -31.67 -24.01 8.34
N LYS A 72 -30.63 -23.77 7.53
CA LYS A 72 -29.97 -24.85 6.76
C LYS A 72 -29.23 -25.86 7.66
N TYR A 73 -28.82 -25.44 8.86
CA TYR A 73 -28.11 -26.28 9.83
C TYR A 73 -28.98 -26.69 11.03
N GLU A 74 -30.22 -26.23 11.10
CA GLU A 74 -31.23 -26.82 11.96
C GLU A 74 -31.62 -28.17 11.34
N SER A 75 -30.96 -29.24 11.80
CA SER A 75 -31.34 -30.61 11.46
C SER A 75 -32.84 -30.81 11.75
N PRO A 76 -33.59 -31.49 10.87
CA PRO A 76 -34.95 -31.89 11.20
C PRO A 76 -34.86 -32.91 12.35
N ASN A 77 -35.45 -32.58 13.50
CA ASN A 77 -35.77 -33.59 14.51
C ASN A 77 -36.91 -34.47 14.03
#